data_AF-A0A0U3DBY1-F1
#
_entry.id   AF-A0A0U3DBY1-F1
#
_cell.length_a   1.000
_cell.length_b   1.000
_cell.length_c   1.000
_cell.angle_alpha   90.00
_cell.angle_beta   90.00
_cell.angle_gamma   90.00
#
_symmetry.space_group_name_H-M   'P 1'
#
loop_
_entity.id
_entity.type
_entity.pdbx_description
1 polymer ?
#
loop_
_entity_poly.entity_id
_entity_poly.type
_entity_poly.pdbx_seq_one_letter_code
_entity_poly.pdbx_strand_id
1 'polypeptide(L)' 'MSGNIPVSTVPSPCSNVCKMHEATGWCQGCARTIPEITVWSKADDATRLAILALLPERREILVAQGIFTAALETSGP' A
#
# COMPACT_ATOMS: atom_id res chain seq x y z
N MET A 1 -1.80 -0.07 -31.95
CA MET A 1 -2.13 1.20 -31.27
C MET A 1 -1.56 1.15 -29.86
N SER A 2 -0.31 1.55 -29.67
CA SER A 2 0.30 1.63 -28.34
C SER A 2 -0.09 2.97 -27.73
N GLY A 3 -1.22 2.98 -27.02
CA GLY A 3 -1.64 4.13 -26.24
C GLY A 3 -0.60 4.41 -25.16
N ASN A 4 0.01 5.59 -25.22
CA ASN A 4 0.87 6.11 -24.18
C ASN A 4 0.00 6.38 -22.95
N ILE A 5 -0.09 5.41 -22.05
CA ILE A 5 -0.79 5.55 -20.76
C ILE A 5 0.01 6.59 -19.96
N PRO A 6 -0.60 7.70 -19.49
CA PRO A 6 0.11 8.64 -18.64
C PRO A 6 0.59 7.88 -17.41
N VAL A 7 1.91 7.66 -17.32
CA VAL A 7 2.54 7.03 -16.17
C VAL A 7 2.31 7.97 -15.00
N SER A 8 1.38 7.56 -14.16
CA SER A 8 1.19 8.11 -12.82
C SER A 8 2.57 8.14 -12.15
N THR A 9 3.09 9.34 -11.86
CA THR A 9 4.47 9.47 -11.36
C THR A 9 4.62 8.90 -9.96
N VAL A 10 3.51 8.75 -9.24
CA VAL A 10 3.48 8.18 -7.90
C VAL A 10 3.46 6.65 -7.96
N PRO A 11 4.53 5.96 -7.49
CA PRO A 11 4.59 4.51 -7.51
C PRO A 11 3.57 3.88 -6.55
N SER A 12 3.01 2.74 -6.94
CA SER A 12 2.10 1.98 -6.09
C SER A 12 2.89 1.29 -4.96
N PRO A 13 2.47 1.44 -3.69
CA PRO A 13 3.11 0.79 -2.54
C PRO A 13 2.73 -0.70 -2.42
N CYS A 14 2.27 -1.33 -3.51
CA CYS A 14 1.80 -2.71 -3.50
C CYS A 14 2.98 -3.69 -3.49
N SER A 15 3.07 -4.54 -2.48
CA SER A 15 4.04 -5.64 -2.40
C SER A 15 3.54 -6.94 -3.05
N ASN A 16 2.46 -6.89 -3.84
CA ASN A 16 1.78 -8.06 -4.41
C ASN A 16 1.21 -9.05 -3.36
N VAL A 17 1.25 -8.68 -2.07
CA VAL A 17 0.61 -9.39 -0.96
C VAL A 17 -0.73 -8.71 -0.68
N CYS A 18 -1.83 -9.35 -1.06
CA CYS A 18 -3.18 -8.89 -0.76
C CYS A 18 -3.79 -9.72 0.36
N LYS A 19 -3.43 -9.38 1.62
CA LYS A 19 -4.01 -10.00 2.81
C LYS A 19 -4.54 -8.92 3.72
N MET A 20 -5.86 -8.90 3.92
CA MET A 20 -6.51 -7.89 4.75
C MET A 20 -6.53 -8.35 6.21
N HIS A 21 -6.23 -7.44 7.11
CA HIS A 21 -6.42 -7.65 8.53
C HIS A 21 -7.79 -7.09 8.94
N GLU A 22 -8.69 -7.96 9.41
CA GLU A 22 -10.08 -7.58 9.74
C GLU A 22 -10.15 -6.60 10.91
N ALA A 23 -9.24 -6.69 11.89
CA ALA A 23 -9.30 -5.83 13.07
C ALA A 23 -8.87 -4.38 12.79
N THR A 24 -7.94 -4.16 11.85
CA THR A 24 -7.45 -2.82 11.47
C THR A 24 -8.06 -2.31 10.17
N GLY A 25 -8.62 -3.20 9.34
CA GLY A 25 -9.10 -2.86 8.00
C GLY A 25 -7.98 -2.53 7.00
N TRP A 26 -6.72 -2.88 7.32
CA TRP A 26 -5.55 -2.58 6.50
C TRP A 26 -4.96 -3.83 5.86
N CYS A 27 -4.41 -3.66 4.66
CA CYS A 27 -3.67 -4.70 3.97
C CYS A 27 -2.33 -4.91 4.68
N GLN A 28 -2.04 -6.15 5.07
CA GLN A 28 -0.82 -6.59 5.74
C GLN A 28 0.44 -6.42 4.86
N GLY A 29 0.27 -6.30 3.54
CA GLY A 29 1.38 -6.05 2.60
C GLY A 29 1.66 -4.56 2.35
N CYS A 30 0.62 -3.78 2.01
CA CYS A 30 0.79 -2.39 1.59
C CYS A 30 0.28 -1.33 2.59
N ALA A 31 -0.32 -1.75 3.71
CA ALA A 31 -0.94 -0.89 4.73
C ALA A 31 -2.07 0.04 4.23
N ARG A 32 -2.60 -0.23 3.03
CA ARG A 32 -3.78 0.46 2.48
C ARG A 32 -5.07 -0.28 2.83
N THR A 33 -6.16 0.47 2.87
CA THR A 33 -7.52 -0.05 2.97
C THR A 33 -8.04 -0.53 1.61
N ILE A 34 -9.07 -1.38 1.61
CA ILE A 34 -9.79 -1.79 0.38
C ILE A 34 -10.21 -0.57 -0.47
N PRO A 35 -10.91 0.45 0.06
CA PRO A 35 -11.32 1.60 -0.75
C PRO A 35 -10.12 2.29 -1.40
N GLU A 36 -9.02 2.55 -0.66
CA GLU A 36 -7.79 3.15 -1.21
C GLU A 36 -7.18 2.30 -2.34
N ILE A 37 -7.19 0.97 -2.21
CA ILE A 37 -6.71 0.05 -3.25
C ILE A 37 -7.59 0.12 -4.50
N THR A 38 -8.92 0.12 -4.34
CA THR A 38 -9.86 0.13 -5.46
C THR A 38 -9.87 1.45 -6.23
N VAL A 39 -9.63 2.58 -5.56
CA VAL A 39 -9.60 3.89 -6.21
C VAL A 39 -8.21 4.26 -6.72
N TRP A 40 -7.15 3.54 -6.37
CA TRP A 40 -5.75 3.90 -6.69
C TRP A 40 -5.50 4.23 -8.16
N SER A 41 -6.03 3.41 -9.08
CA SER A 41 -5.86 3.63 -10.53
C SER A 41 -6.60 4.86 -11.04
N LYS A 42 -7.63 5.33 -10.31
CA LYS A 42 -8.45 6.50 -10.63
C LYS A 42 -8.06 7.75 -9.81
N ALA A 43 -7.30 7.58 -8.74
CA ALA A 43 -6.81 8.65 -7.88
C ALA A 43 -5.80 9.51 -8.63
N ASP A 44 -5.81 10.80 -8.36
CA ASP A 44 -4.80 11.75 -8.80
C ASP A 44 -3.54 11.68 -7.92
N ASP A 45 -2.45 12.28 -8.39
CA ASP A 45 -1.17 12.19 -7.69
C ASP A 45 -1.22 12.83 -6.29
N ALA A 46 -2.01 13.89 -6.08
CA ALA A 46 -2.18 14.48 -4.75
C ALA A 46 -2.85 13.50 -3.78
N THR A 47 -3.95 12.84 -4.19
CA THR A 47 -4.61 11.80 -3.37
C THR A 47 -3.67 10.62 -3.11
N ARG A 48 -2.91 10.18 -4.12
CA ARG A 48 -1.94 9.09 -3.94
C ARG A 48 -0.86 9.45 -2.94
N LEU A 49 -0.30 10.65 -3.02
CA LEU A 49 0.69 11.15 -2.07
C LEU A 49 0.12 11.25 -0.66
N ALA A 50 -1.13 11.71 -0.52
CA ALA A 50 -1.81 11.74 0.77
C ALA A 50 -1.98 10.34 1.38
N ILE A 51 -2.38 9.34 0.57
CA ILE A 51 -2.48 7.95 1.01
C ILE A 51 -1.09 7.43 1.41
N LEU A 52 -0.06 7.68 0.58
CA LEU A 52 1.32 7.25 0.86
C LEU A 52 1.87 7.83 2.15
N ALA A 53 1.55 9.09 2.47
CA ALA A 53 1.99 9.75 3.69
C ALA A 53 1.44 9.08 4.97
N LEU A 54 0.28 8.43 4.89
CA LEU A 54 -0.32 7.70 6.01
C LEU A 54 0.27 6.29 6.19
N LEU A 55 0.92 5.72 5.18
CA LEU A 55 1.39 4.33 5.23
C LEU A 55 2.50 4.09 6.25
N PRO A 56 3.52 4.94 6.43
CA PRO A 56 4.57 4.73 7.42
C PRO A 56 4.00 4.48 8.82
N GLU A 57 3.12 5.35 9.30
CA GLU A 57 2.48 5.23 10.62
C GLU A 57 1.65 3.95 10.72
N ARG A 58 0.82 3.65 9.70
CA ARG A 58 0.05 2.40 9.67
C ARG A 58 0.96 1.17 9.68
N ARG A 59 2.08 1.20 8.97
CA ARG A 59 3.07 0.11 8.95
C ARG A 59 3.69 -0.09 10.32
N GLU A 60 4.05 0.98 11.04
CA GLU A 60 4.57 0.87 12.40
C GLU A 60 3.57 0.17 13.33
N ILE A 61 2.28 0.51 13.23
CA ILE A 61 1.22 -0.17 13.99
C ILE A 61 1.11 -1.65 13.60
N LEU A 62 1.12 -1.96 12.30
CA LEU A 62 1.06 -3.35 11.81
C LEU A 62 2.31 -4.16 12.23
N VAL A 63 3.49 -3.53 12.28
CA VAL A 63 4.74 -4.14 12.74
C VAL A 63 4.69 -4.37 14.25
N ALA A 64 4.23 -3.40 15.03
CA ALA A 64 4.06 -3.53 16.48
C ALA A 64 3.07 -4.66 16.85
N GLN A 65 2.08 -4.91 15.97
CA GLN A 65 1.15 -6.03 16.10
C GLN A 65 1.67 -7.35 15.50
N GLY A 66 2.85 -7.37 14.87
CA GLY A 66 3.44 -8.56 14.25
C GLY A 66 2.70 -9.06 13.01
N ILE A 67 1.92 -8.21 12.35
CA ILE A 67 1.06 -8.58 11.21
C ILE A 67 1.54 -8.00 9.87
N PHE A 68 2.50 -7.08 9.88
CA PHE A 68 3.04 -6.51 8.64
C PHE A 68 3.91 -7.54 7.89
N THR A 69 3.42 -8.03 6.75
CA THR A 69 4.09 -9.10 5.99
C THR A 69 5.33 -8.58 5.25
N ALA A 70 5.34 -7.33 4.80
CA ALA A 70 6.48 -6.79 4.06
C ALA A 70 7.72 -6.50 4.94
N ALA A 71 7.62 -6.53 6.27
CA ALA A 71 8.80 -6.46 7.15
C ALA A 71 9.65 -7.73 7.13
N LEU A 72 9.11 -8.86 6.65
CA LEU A 72 9.82 -10.14 6.65
C LEU A 72 10.79 -10.30 5.46
N GLU A 73 10.79 -9.38 4.49
CA GLU A 73 11.63 -9.45 3.28
C GLU A 73 13.01 -8.76 3.41
N THR A 74 13.32 -8.16 4.58
CA THR A 74 14.69 -7.66 4.89
C THR A 74 15.56 -8.66 5.66
N SER A 75 15.07 -9.88 5.89
CA SER A 75 15.83 -10.95 6.53
C SER A 75 16.28 -11.99 5.50
N GLY A 76 17.20 -11.61 4.62
CA GLY A 76 18.12 -12.55 3.99
C GLY A 76 19.49 -12.44 4.66
N PRO A 77 20.20 -13.56 4.93
CA PRO A 77 21.61 -13.50 5.36
C PRO A 77 22.52 -12.94 4.26
#